data_AF-A0A356IGP8-F1
#
_entry.id   AF-A0A356IGP8-F1
#
_cell.length_a   1.000
_cell.length_b   1.000
_cell.length_c   1.000
_cell.angle_alpha   90.00
_cell.angle_beta   90.00
_cell.angle_gamma   90.00
#
_symmetry.space_group_name_H-M   'P 1'
#
loop_
_entity.id
_entity.type
_entity.pdbx_description
1 polymer ?
#
loop_
_entity_poly.entity_id
_entity_poly.type
_entity_poly.pdbx_seq_one_letter_code
_entity_poly.pdbx_strand_id
1 'polypeptide(L)'
;MRLYWKQKKKGIDLIVENDEGDTFSVGGVRDTKRGIEALAKTTGYDPGRAVKGLGSMEEGRTFVEQFEPWREFFPGDPLSVESDIMPIE
;
A
#
# COMPACT_ATOMS: atom_id res chain seq x y z
N MET A 1 -14.55 -8.29 -1.61
CA MET A 1 -13.44 -7.32 -1.44
C MET A 1 -12.16 -7.79 -2.12
N ARG A 2 -11.38 -6.86 -2.67
CA ARG A 2 -10.08 -7.10 -3.34
C ARG A 2 -8.98 -6.24 -2.72
N LEU A 3 -7.74 -6.71 -2.78
CA LEU A 3 -6.56 -6.00 -2.30
C LEU A 3 -5.47 -6.04 -3.36
N TYR A 4 -5.14 -4.90 -3.97
CA TYR A 4 -4.24 -4.85 -5.11
C TYR A 4 -3.39 -3.58 -5.13
N TRP A 5 -2.27 -3.62 -5.85
CA TRP A 5 -1.46 -2.45 -6.11
C TRP A 5 -2.00 -1.67 -7.31
N LYS A 6 -2.12 -0.34 -7.19
CA LYS A 6 -2.54 0.55 -8.28
C LYS A 6 -1.43 1.55 -8.60
N GLN A 7 -1.10 1.69 -9.88
CA GLN A 7 -0.10 2.63 -10.35
C GLN A 7 -0.52 4.08 -10.13
N LYS A 8 0.48 4.91 -9.79
CA LYS A 8 0.39 6.35 -9.69
C LYS A 8 1.54 6.99 -10.46
N LYS A 9 1.39 8.29 -10.78
CA LYS A 9 2.41 9.09 -11.48
C LYS A 9 3.83 8.98 -10.91
N LYS A 10 3.98 8.70 -9.61
CA LYS A 10 5.28 8.59 -8.93
C LYS A 10 5.35 7.39 -7.98
N GLY A 11 4.72 6.27 -8.32
CA GLY A 11 4.75 5.08 -7.48
C GLY A 11 3.51 4.23 -7.62
N ILE A 12 3.11 3.61 -6.52
CA ILE A 12 1.98 2.70 -6.42
C ILE A 12 1.29 2.86 -5.07
N ASP A 13 -0.02 2.69 -5.04
CA ASP A 13 -0.80 2.62 -3.81
C ASP A 13 -1.33 1.21 -3.61
N LEU A 14 -1.40 0.76 -2.37
CA LEU A 14 -2.10 -0.46 -2.00
C LEU A 14 -3.57 -0.11 -1.72
N ILE A 15 -4.46 -0.68 -2.50
CA ILE A 15 -5.89 -0.37 -2.53
C ILE A 15 -6.69 -1.57 -2.05
N VAL A 16 -7.60 -1.33 -1.12
CA VAL A 16 -8.73 -2.21 -0.84
C VAL A 16 -9.92 -1.72 -1.67
N GLU A 17 -10.57 -2.61 -2.41
CA GLU A 17 -11.80 -2.33 -3.14
C GLU A 17 -12.94 -3.20 -2.60
N ASN A 18 -14.08 -2.58 -2.27
CA ASN A 18 -15.26 -3.32 -1.80
C ASN A 18 -16.10 -3.84 -2.99
N ASP A 19 -17.14 -4.62 -2.69
CA ASP A 19 -17.98 -5.21 -3.74
C ASP A 19 -18.90 -4.20 -4.46
N GLU A 20 -18.99 -2.97 -3.94
CA GLU A 20 -19.69 -1.83 -4.55
C GLU A 20 -18.78 -1.00 -5.47
N GLY A 21 -17.47 -1.31 -5.51
CA GLY A 21 -16.46 -0.60 -6.29
C GLY A 21 -15.82 0.60 -5.57
N ASP A 22 -16.14 0.84 -4.30
CA ASP A 22 -15.46 1.87 -3.50
C ASP A 22 -14.03 1.43 -3.20
N THR A 23 -13.10 2.38 -3.34
CA THR A 23 -11.67 2.13 -3.12
C THR A 23 -11.15 2.87 -1.89
N PHE A 24 -10.28 2.20 -1.14
CA PHE A 24 -9.62 2.75 0.03
C PHE A 24 -8.12 2.46 0.00
N SER A 25 -7.30 3.51 -0.01
CA SER A 25 -5.85 3.38 0.08
C SER A 25 -5.43 3.06 1.52
N VAL A 26 -4.77 1.92 1.69
CA VAL A 26 -4.24 1.41 2.97
C VAL A 26 -2.71 1.57 3.08
N GLY A 27 -2.05 1.94 1.99
CA GLY A 27 -0.60 2.13 1.96
C GLY A 27 -0.11 2.55 0.58
N GLY A 28 1.20 2.71 0.45
CA GLY A 28 1.80 3.12 -0.81
C GLY A 28 3.32 3.16 -0.79
N VAL A 29 3.88 3.13 -1.99
CA VAL A 29 5.31 3.24 -2.26
C VAL A 29 5.51 4.32 -3.31
N ARG A 30 6.40 5.28 -3.06
CA ARG A 30 6.59 6.43 -3.96
C ARG A 30 8.05 6.76 -4.18
N ASP A 31 8.31 7.24 -5.39
CA ASP A 31 9.58 7.84 -5.75
C ASP A 31 9.68 9.26 -5.19
N THR A 32 10.81 9.56 -4.56
CA THR A 32 11.14 10.89 -4.07
C THR A 32 12.55 11.28 -4.49
N LYS A 33 12.86 12.59 -4.41
CA LYS A 33 14.22 13.10 -4.66
C LYS A 33 15.30 12.50 -3.73
N ARG A 34 14.91 11.84 -2.65
CA ARG A 34 15.81 11.25 -1.63
C ARG A 34 15.78 9.71 -1.65
N GLY A 35 15.27 9.10 -2.73
CA GLY A 35 15.06 7.67 -2.85
C GLY A 35 13.60 7.28 -2.67
N ILE A 36 13.34 5.98 -2.51
CA ILE A 36 11.97 5.47 -2.38
C ILE A 36 11.48 5.63 -0.94
N GLU A 37 10.20 5.97 -0.80
CA GLU A 37 9.49 6.03 0.48
C GLU A 37 8.33 5.03 0.45
N ALA A 38 8.19 4.24 1.51
CA ALA A 38 7.06 3.34 1.73
C ALA A 38 6.28 3.79 2.96
N LEU A 39 4.96 3.70 2.88
CA LEU A 39 4.02 4.18 3.89
C LEU A 39 2.85 3.21 4.03
N ALA A 40 2.60 2.78 5.26
CA ALA A 40 1.41 2.11 5.71
C ALA A 40 0.46 3.12 6.37
N LYS A 41 -0.84 2.99 6.11
CA LYS A 41 -1.88 3.77 6.79
C LYS A 41 -2.25 3.07 8.09
N THR A 42 -2.43 3.85 9.14
CA THR A 42 -2.79 3.39 10.49
C THR A 42 -3.85 4.33 11.07
N THR A 43 -4.71 3.88 11.99
CA THR A 43 -5.72 4.76 12.63
C THR A 43 -5.08 5.72 13.65
N GLY A 44 -3.93 5.34 14.21
CA GLY A 44 -3.15 6.11 15.17
C GLY A 44 -1.75 6.52 14.68
N TYR A 45 -0.97 7.10 15.59
CA TYR A 45 0.46 7.30 15.35
C TYR A 45 1.21 5.98 15.55
N ASP A 46 1.84 5.50 14.49
CA ASP A 46 2.76 4.37 14.52
C ASP A 46 4.10 4.81 13.89
N PRO A 47 5.21 4.84 14.64
CA PRO A 47 6.51 5.22 14.10
C PRO A 47 7.04 4.22 13.04
N GLY A 48 6.61 2.96 13.10
CA GLY A 48 6.96 1.90 12.17
C GLY A 48 6.14 1.88 10.89
N ARG A 49 5.17 2.79 10.71
CA ARG A 49 4.33 2.84 9.51
C ARG A 49 5.02 3.38 8.26
N ALA A 50 6.22 3.93 8.37
CA ALA A 50 6.88 4.57 7.24
C ALA A 50 8.40 4.37 7.26
N VAL A 51 8.96 4.12 6.07
CA VAL A 51 10.41 4.06 5.84
C VAL A 51 10.77 4.90 4.61
N LYS A 52 11.93 5.56 4.66
CA LYS A 52 12.41 6.49 3.63
C LYS A 52 13.82 6.13 3.20
N GLY A 53 14.16 6.48 1.97
CA GLY A 53 15.51 6.26 1.43
C GLY A 53 15.75 4.81 1.00
N LEU A 54 14.69 4.07 0.70
CA LEU A 54 14.78 2.72 0.15
C LEU A 54 15.41 2.75 -1.25
N GLY A 55 16.09 1.66 -1.61
CA GLY A 55 16.81 1.52 -2.87
C GLY A 55 15.91 1.13 -4.04
N SER A 56 14.72 0.58 -3.78
CA SER A 56 13.81 0.15 -4.85
C SER A 56 12.33 0.21 -4.47
N MET A 57 11.46 0.20 -5.49
CA MET A 57 10.00 0.06 -5.31
C MET A 57 9.61 -1.29 -4.73
N GLU A 58 10.40 -2.34 -4.99
CA GLU A 58 10.15 -3.68 -4.49
C GLU A 58 10.37 -3.76 -2.98
N GLU A 59 11.46 -3.20 -2.47
CA GLU A 59 11.70 -3.07 -1.01
C GLU A 59 10.54 -2.35 -0.32
N GLY A 60 10.02 -1.30 -0.97
CA GLY A 60 8.89 -0.56 -0.43
C GLY A 60 7.60 -1.38 -0.42
N ARG A 61 7.35 -2.21 -1.44
CA ARG A 61 6.19 -3.11 -1.46
C ARG A 61 6.27 -4.13 -0.36
N THR A 62 7.42 -4.82 -0.26
CA THR A 62 7.65 -5.82 0.78
C THR A 62 7.41 -5.24 2.17
N PHE A 63 7.88 -4.01 2.44
CA PHE A 63 7.61 -3.33 3.69
C PHE A 63 6.11 -3.14 3.97
N VAL A 64 5.35 -2.62 3.00
CA VAL A 64 3.90 -2.37 3.19
C VAL A 64 3.14 -3.69 3.33
N GLU A 65 3.49 -4.70 2.55
CA GLU A 65 2.86 -6.04 2.61
C GLU A 65 3.13 -6.74 3.94
N GLN A 66 4.35 -6.66 4.48
CA GLN A 66 4.69 -7.22 5.78
C GLN A 66 4.06 -6.47 6.96
N PHE A 67 3.82 -5.16 6.79
CA PHE A 67 3.13 -4.36 7.80
C PHE A 67 1.62 -4.69 7.88
N GLU A 68 1.04 -5.20 6.79
CA GLU A 68 -0.37 -5.60 6.69
C GLU A 68 -1.39 -4.50 7.10
N PRO A 69 -1.27 -3.25 6.62
CA PRO A 69 -2.07 -2.12 7.12
C PRO A 69 -3.58 -2.26 6.92
N TRP A 70 -4.02 -3.08 5.95
CA TRP A 70 -5.44 -3.33 5.72
C TRP A 70 -6.12 -4.02 6.91
N ARG A 71 -5.38 -4.80 7.71
CA ARG A 71 -5.95 -5.55 8.84
C ARG A 71 -6.57 -4.65 9.90
N GLU A 72 -6.07 -3.43 10.06
CA GLU A 72 -6.57 -2.46 11.03
C GLU A 72 -7.93 -1.87 10.61
N PHE A 73 -8.16 -1.73 9.30
CA PHE A 73 -9.38 -1.13 8.75
C PHE A 73 -10.44 -2.16 8.37
N PHE A 74 -10.03 -3.37 8.02
CA PHE A 74 -10.90 -4.47 7.57
C PHE A 74 -10.65 -5.74 8.39
N PRO A 75 -10.89 -5.70 9.73
CA PRO A 75 -10.70 -6.87 10.58
C PRO A 75 -11.77 -7.92 10.29
N GLY A 76 -11.35 -9.10 9.79
CA GLY A 76 -12.24 -10.24 9.55
C GLY A 76 -12.27 -10.73 8.11
N ASP A 77 -11.84 -9.90 7.16
CA ASP A 77 -11.74 -10.28 5.76
C ASP A 77 -10.36 -10.88 5.46
N PRO A 78 -10.28 -12.13 4.94
CA PRO A 78 -9.01 -12.73 4.53
C PRO A 78 -8.56 -12.13 3.20
N LEU A 79 -8.09 -10.88 3.24
CA LEU A 79 -7.51 -10.20 2.08
C LEU A 79 -6.10 -10.71 1.82
N SER A 80 -5.85 -11.09 0.57
CA SER A 80 -4.52 -11.42 0.05
C SER A 80 -4.14 -10.42 -1.02
N VAL A 81 -2.91 -9.94 -0.99
CA VAL A 81 -2.42 -8.96 -1.97
C VAL A 81 -2.31 -9.64 -3.34
N GLU A 82 -3.03 -9.10 -4.31
CA GLU A 82 -2.94 -9.54 -5.71
C GLU A 82 -1.56 -9.19 -6.30
N SER A 83 -1.02 -10.07 -7.15
CA SER A 83 0.31 -9.90 -7.75
C SER A 83 0.36 -8.83 -8.83
N ASP A 84 -0.77 -8.55 -9.47
CA ASP A 84 -0.86 -7.60 -10.58
C ASP A 84 -0.90 -6.15 -10.08
N ILE A 85 -0.28 -5.26 -10.86
CA ILE A 85 -0.36 -3.81 -10.63
C ILE A 85 -1.37 -3.24 -11.62
N MET A 86 -2.48 -2.75 -11.10
CA MET A 86 -3.51 -2.08 -11.90
C MET A 86 -2.97 -0.75 -12.45
N PRO A 87 -3.11 -0.47 -13.76
CA PRO A 87 -2.58 0.76 -14.35
C PRO A 87 -3.34 1.99 -13.85
N ILE A 88 -2.70 3.16 -14.01
CA ILE A 88 -3.41 4.44 -13.90
C ILE A 88 -4.24 4.62 -15.18
N GLU A 89 -5.54 4.87 -15.03
CA GLU A 89 -6.42 5.25 -16.15
C GLU A 89 -6.04 6.62 -16.73
#